data_AF-A0A8C3GKW5-F1
#
_entry.id   AF-A0A8C3GKW5-F1
#
_cell.length_a   1.000
_cell.length_b   1.000
_cell.length_c   1.000
_cell.angle_alpha   90.00
_cell.angle_beta   90.00
_cell.angle_gamma   90.00
#
_symmetry.space_group_name_H-M   'P 1'
#
loop_
_entity.id
_entity.type
_entity.pdbx_description
1 polymer ?
#
loop_
_entity_poly.entity_id
_entity_poly.type
_entity_poly.pdbx_seq_one_letter_code
_entity_poly.pdbx_strand_id
1 'polypeptide(L)'
;MTTSPMTTTPTSPRPRPSRVPLSPSNIQVRAGSHSLEALTGQEQYAFATEVVVHPGFSDQDGEGSYADDLMLLRIQPALTVTPFVQPLTLPSAPPAPGTNCTVMGWGTTTSPEGMGHPGGEAGGRAE
;
A
#
# COMPACT_ATOMS: atom_id res chain seq x y z
N MET A 1 46.54 -35.20 -24.18
CA MET A 1 46.17 -34.19 -23.17
C MET A 1 44.69 -33.90 -23.38
N THR A 2 43.82 -34.51 -22.57
CA THR A 2 42.35 -34.39 -22.73
C THR A 2 41.85 -33.37 -21.72
N THR A 3 41.26 -32.27 -22.19
CA THR A 3 40.57 -31.30 -21.33
C THR A 3 39.08 -31.63 -21.32
N SER A 4 38.55 -32.01 -20.16
CA SER A 4 37.12 -32.20 -19.95
C SER A 4 36.42 -30.85 -19.76
N PRO A 5 35.23 -30.62 -20.35
CA PRO A 5 34.46 -29.41 -20.08
C PRO A 5 33.74 -29.48 -18.73
N MET A 6 33.76 -28.39 -17.98
CA MET A 6 32.93 -28.18 -16.78
C MET A 6 31.49 -27.90 -17.20
N THR A 7 30.57 -28.78 -16.81
CA THR A 7 29.13 -28.57 -16.94
C THR A 7 28.66 -27.65 -15.81
N THR A 8 28.24 -26.44 -16.13
CA THR A 8 27.54 -25.55 -15.20
C THR A 8 26.07 -25.91 -15.16
N THR A 9 25.63 -26.43 -14.01
CA THR A 9 24.21 -26.72 -13.73
C THR A 9 23.46 -25.39 -13.56
N PRO A 10 22.37 -25.12 -14.31
CA PRO A 10 21.54 -23.95 -14.06
C PRO A 10 20.87 -24.08 -12.69
N THR A 11 21.14 -23.12 -11.80
CA THR A 11 20.47 -23.01 -10.51
C THR A 11 19.00 -22.69 -10.76
N SER A 12 18.13 -23.65 -10.42
CA SER A 12 16.68 -23.48 -10.46
C SER A 12 16.28 -22.26 -9.62
N PRO A 13 15.52 -21.29 -10.16
CA PRO A 13 15.09 -20.13 -9.40
C PRO A 13 14.23 -20.60 -8.22
N ARG A 14 14.56 -20.11 -7.02
CA ARG A 14 13.78 -20.32 -5.80
C ARG A 14 12.32 -19.95 -6.11
N PRO A 15 11.34 -20.83 -5.86
CA PRO A 15 9.93 -20.49 -6.07
C PRO A 15 9.62 -19.27 -5.20
N ARG A 16 9.12 -18.21 -5.84
CA ARG A 16 8.61 -17.03 -5.14
C ARG A 16 7.51 -17.53 -4.20
N PRO A 17 7.47 -17.08 -2.92
CA PRO A 17 6.38 -17.46 -2.04
C PRO A 17 5.08 -17.07 -2.73
N SER A 18 4.25 -18.06 -3.02
CA SER A 18 2.92 -17.90 -3.56
C SER A 18 2.18 -16.88 -2.68
N ARG A 19 1.72 -15.76 -3.28
CA ARG A 19 0.80 -14.80 -2.67
C ARG A 19 -0.25 -15.56 -1.86
N VAL A 20 -0.24 -15.40 -0.54
CA VAL A 20 -1.40 -15.78 0.26
C VAL A 20 -2.55 -14.90 -0.26
N PRO A 21 -3.62 -15.46 -0.81
CA PRO A 21 -4.77 -14.64 -1.21
C PRO A 21 -5.26 -13.89 0.01
N LEU A 22 -5.43 -12.57 -0.10
CA LEU A 22 -5.98 -11.75 0.97
C LEU A 22 -7.37 -12.29 1.32
N SER A 23 -7.48 -13.04 2.42
CA SER A 23 -8.78 -13.46 2.91
C SER A 23 -9.51 -12.23 3.41
N PRO A 24 -10.71 -11.90 2.89
CA PRO A 24 -11.47 -10.73 3.36
C PRO A 24 -11.67 -10.72 4.87
N SER A 25 -11.83 -11.92 5.47
CA SER A 25 -12.04 -12.11 6.90
C SER A 25 -10.94 -11.56 7.82
N ASN A 26 -9.75 -11.26 7.29
CA ASN A 26 -8.60 -10.81 8.07
C ASN A 26 -8.42 -9.28 8.07
N ILE A 27 -9.31 -8.54 7.40
CA ILE A 27 -9.21 -7.07 7.28
C ILE A 27 -10.35 -6.43 8.07
N GLN A 28 -9.99 -5.66 9.10
CA GLN A 28 -10.92 -4.80 9.83
C GLN A 28 -10.70 -3.34 9.41
N VAL A 29 -11.77 -2.65 9.07
CA VAL A 29 -11.81 -1.22 8.77
C VAL A 29 -12.29 -0.49 10.01
N ARG A 30 -11.52 0.52 10.45
CA ARG A 30 -11.87 1.46 11.52
C ARG A 30 -12.02 2.85 10.92
N ALA A 31 -13.24 3.37 10.85
CA ALA A 31 -13.55 4.71 10.36
C ALA A 31 -13.81 5.68 11.52
N GLY A 32 -13.66 6.99 11.29
CA GLY A 32 -13.88 8.03 12.31
C GLY A 32 -12.76 8.13 13.35
N SER A 33 -11.61 7.51 13.10
CA SER A 33 -10.48 7.50 14.00
C SER A 33 -9.65 8.77 13.89
N HIS A 34 -9.22 9.32 15.03
CA HIS A 34 -8.25 10.42 15.09
C HIS A 34 -6.90 9.98 15.69
N SER A 35 -6.93 9.10 16.69
CA SER A 35 -5.74 8.52 17.33
C SER A 35 -5.67 7.01 17.07
N LEU A 36 -4.45 6.50 16.87
CA LEU A 36 -4.20 5.05 16.84
C LEU A 36 -4.25 4.45 18.25
N GLU A 37 -3.83 5.20 19.27
CA GLU A 37 -3.69 4.71 20.65
C GLU A 37 -4.97 4.92 21.47
N ALA A 38 -5.63 6.06 21.28
CA ALA A 38 -6.80 6.44 22.08
C ALA A 38 -8.12 6.27 21.29
N LEU A 39 -9.17 5.83 21.99
CA LEU A 39 -10.54 5.84 21.48
C LEU A 39 -11.20 7.18 21.79
N THR A 40 -11.85 7.76 20.80
CA THR A 40 -12.56 9.05 20.91
C THR A 40 -14.08 8.90 21.02
N GLY A 41 -14.59 7.69 20.78
CA GLY A 41 -16.01 7.35 20.80
C GLY A 41 -16.73 7.63 19.48
N GLN A 42 -16.01 8.11 18.45
CA GLN A 42 -16.55 8.34 17.11
C GLN A 42 -16.25 7.19 16.14
N GLU A 43 -15.49 6.19 16.61
CA GLU A 43 -14.98 5.14 15.76
C GLU A 43 -16.04 4.09 15.43
N GLN A 44 -16.05 3.69 14.17
CA GLN A 44 -16.92 2.65 13.64
C GLN A 44 -16.08 1.52 13.07
N TYR A 45 -16.50 0.29 13.30
CA TYR A 45 -15.78 -0.91 12.91
C TYR A 45 -16.60 -1.74 11.93
N ALA A 46 -15.94 -2.19 10.88
CA ALA A 46 -16.50 -3.13 9.91
C ALA A 46 -15.42 -4.12 9.49
N PHE A 47 -15.82 -5.29 9.01
CA PHE A 47 -14.92 -6.28 8.44
C PHE A 47 -15.09 -6.33 6.93
N ALA A 48 -14.00 -6.58 6.20
CA ALA A 48 -14.09 -6.85 4.79
C ALA A 48 -14.78 -8.22 4.57
N THR A 49 -15.72 -8.22 3.63
CA THR A 49 -16.46 -9.40 3.18
C THR A 49 -16.06 -9.80 1.77
N GLU A 50 -15.46 -8.87 1.03
CA GLU A 50 -14.95 -9.06 -0.32
C GLU A 50 -13.74 -8.16 -0.56
N VAL A 51 -12.75 -8.67 -1.28
CA VAL A 51 -11.57 -7.93 -1.74
C VAL A 51 -11.58 -8.00 -3.26
N VAL A 52 -11.68 -6.85 -3.93
CA VAL A 52 -11.69 -6.73 -5.39
C VAL A 52 -10.45 -5.96 -5.82
N VAL A 53 -9.44 -6.67 -6.31
CA VAL A 53 -8.19 -6.08 -6.81
C VAL A 53 -8.42 -5.56 -8.23
N HIS A 54 -7.84 -4.41 -8.59
CA HIS A 54 -7.92 -3.90 -9.95
C HIS A 54 -7.37 -4.93 -10.95
N PRO A 55 -8.08 -5.24 -12.06
CA PRO A 55 -7.66 -6.31 -12.98
C PRO A 55 -6.34 -6.02 -13.71
N GLY A 56 -5.97 -4.75 -13.83
CA GLY A 56 -4.70 -4.31 -14.41
C GLY A 56 -3.53 -4.25 -13.41
N PHE A 57 -3.77 -4.56 -12.13
CA PHE A 57 -2.70 -4.60 -11.15
C PHE A 57 -1.67 -5.68 -11.52
N SER A 58 -0.41 -5.29 -11.67
CA SER A 58 0.70 -6.19 -12.00
C SER A 58 1.88 -5.97 -11.06
N ASP A 59 2.34 -7.03 -10.39
CA ASP A 59 3.57 -7.02 -9.57
C ASP A 59 4.73 -7.80 -10.23
N GLN A 60 4.54 -8.22 -11.49
CA GLN A 60 5.29 -9.33 -12.08
C GLN A 60 6.69 -8.97 -12.58
N ASP A 61 7.00 -7.70 -12.80
CA ASP A 61 8.19 -7.37 -13.59
C ASP A 61 9.46 -7.12 -12.78
N GLY A 62 9.42 -7.15 -11.43
CA GLY A 62 10.62 -6.91 -10.60
C GLY A 62 11.26 -5.52 -10.75
N GLU A 63 10.79 -4.72 -11.71
CA GLU A 63 11.17 -3.35 -12.05
C GLU A 63 10.31 -2.29 -11.34
N GLY A 64 9.53 -2.67 -10.32
CA GLY A 64 8.78 -1.70 -9.50
C GLY A 64 7.62 -1.00 -10.24
N SER A 65 7.08 -1.62 -11.29
CA SER A 65 5.85 -1.13 -11.92
C SER A 65 4.66 -1.40 -10.99
N TYR A 66 4.29 -0.44 -10.16
CA TYR A 66 3.06 -0.44 -9.37
C TYR A 66 1.86 0.02 -10.22
N ALA A 67 1.74 -0.56 -11.41
CA ALA A 67 0.66 -0.24 -12.33
C ALA A 67 -0.69 -0.61 -11.69
N ASP A 68 -1.64 0.31 -11.79
CA ASP A 68 -2.99 0.17 -11.26
C ASP A 68 -3.05 -0.34 -9.81
N ASP A 69 -2.20 0.21 -8.93
CA ASP A 69 -2.17 -0.11 -7.49
C ASP A 69 -3.40 0.44 -6.76
N LEU A 70 -4.54 -0.20 -7.02
CA LEU A 70 -5.86 0.11 -6.48
C LEU A 70 -6.63 -1.19 -6.19
N MET A 71 -7.38 -1.20 -5.09
CA MET A 71 -8.34 -2.26 -4.76
C MET A 71 -9.56 -1.69 -4.05
N LEU A 72 -10.66 -2.42 -4.09
CA LEU A 72 -11.90 -2.12 -3.37
C LEU A 72 -12.17 -3.17 -2.30
N LEU A 73 -12.67 -2.72 -1.15
CA LEU A 73 -13.13 -3.59 -0.06
C LEU A 73 -14.65 -3.42 0.08
N ARG A 74 -15.39 -4.52 0.03
CA ARG A 74 -16.80 -4.52 0.46
C ARG A 74 -16.85 -4.84 1.93
N ILE A 75 -17.41 -3.94 2.74
CA ILE A 75 -17.40 -4.06 4.21
C ILE A 75 -18.78 -4.34 4.78
N GLN A 76 -18.83 -5.04 5.92
CA GLN A 76 -20.03 -5.22 6.74
C GLN A 76 -19.71 -5.11 8.25
N PRO A 77 -20.58 -4.48 9.07
CA PRO A 77 -21.78 -3.75 8.63
C PRO A 77 -21.42 -2.49 7.83
N ALA A 78 -22.41 -1.92 7.14
CA ALA A 78 -22.22 -0.62 6.48
C ALA A 78 -21.91 0.45 7.53
N LEU A 79 -20.97 1.35 7.22
CA LEU A 79 -20.66 2.48 8.08
C LEU A 79 -21.80 3.49 8.05
N THR A 80 -22.13 4.04 9.22
CA THR A 80 -23.11 5.11 9.35
C THR A 80 -22.44 6.44 9.03
N VAL A 81 -23.08 7.25 8.19
CA VAL A 81 -22.61 8.59 7.84
C VAL A 81 -22.81 9.51 9.05
N THR A 82 -21.74 10.13 9.53
CA THR A 82 -21.71 11.04 10.69
C THR A 82 -20.79 12.21 10.41
N PRO A 83 -20.76 13.29 11.22
CA PRO A 83 -19.79 14.37 11.03
C PRO A 83 -18.32 13.93 11.00
N PHE A 84 -18.00 12.74 11.53
CA PHE A 84 -16.64 12.17 11.59
C PHE A 84 -16.41 11.05 10.57
N VAL A 85 -17.46 10.59 9.88
CA VAL A 85 -17.41 9.55 8.85
C VAL A 85 -18.21 10.00 7.64
N GLN A 86 -17.52 10.47 6.61
CA GLN A 86 -18.10 10.95 5.36
C GLN A 86 -17.40 10.31 4.16
N PRO A 87 -18.14 9.94 3.09
CA PRO A 87 -17.53 9.50 1.85
C PRO A 87 -16.86 10.67 1.13
N LEU A 88 -15.74 10.40 0.46
CA LEU A 88 -15.12 11.35 -0.46
C LEU A 88 -15.72 11.16 -1.86
N THR A 89 -16.00 12.27 -2.54
CA THR A 89 -16.48 12.24 -3.93
C THR A 89 -15.38 11.75 -4.87
N LEU A 90 -15.72 10.87 -5.81
CA LEU A 90 -14.78 10.42 -6.81
C LEU A 90 -14.42 11.56 -7.78
N PRO A 91 -13.14 11.71 -8.16
CA PRO A 91 -12.74 12.69 -9.17
C PRO A 91 -13.31 12.31 -10.54
N SER A 92 -13.78 13.31 -11.29
CA SER A 92 -14.23 13.14 -12.67
C SER A 92 -13.12 13.39 -13.71
N ALA A 93 -12.03 14.02 -13.29
CA ALA A 93 -10.87 14.32 -14.11
C ALA A 93 -9.61 14.43 -13.24
N PRO A 94 -8.41 14.27 -13.83
CA PRO A 94 -7.15 14.50 -13.12
C PRO A 94 -7.01 15.95 -12.64
N PRO A 95 -6.34 16.20 -11.50
CA PRO A 95 -6.04 17.56 -11.06
C PRO A 95 -5.06 18.24 -12.03
N ALA A 96 -5.15 19.56 -12.15
CA ALA A 96 -4.21 20.34 -12.95
C ALA A 96 -2.81 20.34 -12.30
N PRO A 97 -1.72 20.45 -13.09
CA PRO A 97 -0.38 20.63 -12.54
C PRO A 97 -0.31 21.84 -11.60
N GLY A 98 0.36 21.68 -10.45
CA GLY A 98 0.45 22.73 -9.42
C GLY A 98 -0.77 22.83 -8.49
N THR A 99 -1.76 21.94 -8.61
CA THR A 99 -2.85 21.82 -7.64
C THR A 99 -2.29 21.41 -6.27
N ASN A 100 -2.66 22.14 -5.22
CA ASN A 100 -2.32 21.76 -3.85
C ASN A 100 -3.13 20.52 -3.43
N CYS A 101 -2.41 19.48 -3.02
CA CYS A 101 -3.00 18.24 -2.50
C CYS A 101 -2.68 18.09 -1.01
N THR A 102 -3.63 17.54 -0.25
CA THR A 102 -3.42 17.20 1.16
C THR A 102 -3.32 15.69 1.29
N VAL A 103 -2.23 15.22 1.92
CA VAL A 103 -2.02 13.80 2.24
C VAL A 103 -2.14 13.65 3.76
N MET A 104 -2.86 12.63 4.21
CA MET A 104 -3.13 12.37 5.63
C MET A 104 -2.90 10.90 5.95
N GLY A 105 -2.41 10.60 7.15
CA GLY A 105 -2.23 9.24 7.64
C GLY A 105 -1.46 9.21 8.95
N TRP A 106 -1.33 8.02 9.54
CA TRP A 106 -0.55 7.77 10.76
C TRP A 106 0.79 7.06 10.49
N GLY A 107 1.22 7.02 9.22
CA GLY A 107 2.49 6.41 8.80
C GLY A 107 3.67 7.37 8.91
N THR A 108 4.88 6.87 8.61
CA THR A 108 6.06 7.71 8.48
C THR A 108 5.97 8.55 7.21
N THR A 109 6.33 9.83 7.30
CA THR A 109 6.47 10.72 6.13
C THR A 109 7.88 10.66 5.52
N THR A 110 8.81 10.01 6.22
CA THR A 110 10.15 9.71 5.73
C THR A 110 10.20 8.30 5.16
N SER A 111 10.90 8.17 4.04
CA SER A 111 11.31 6.85 3.54
C SER A 111 12.25 6.20 4.55
N PRO A 112 12.24 4.87 4.72
CA PRO A 112 13.30 4.20 5.46
C PRO A 112 14.61 4.62 4.82
N GLU A 113 15.50 5.23 5.60
CA GLU A 113 16.82 5.62 5.11
C GLU A 113 17.48 4.37 4.55
N GLY A 114 17.60 4.33 3.22
CA GLY A 114 18.37 3.32 2.54
C GLY A 114 19.75 3.31 3.17
N MET A 115 20.11 2.15 3.73
CA MET A 115 21.43 1.81 4.23
C MET A 115 22.55 2.58 3.47
N GLY A 116 23.07 3.61 4.13
CA GLY A 116 24.32 4.34 3.89
C GLY A 116 24.82 4.50 2.45
N HIS A 117 24.65 5.70 1.89
CA HIS A 117 25.69 6.31 1.04
C HIS A 117 26.37 7.43 1.84
N PRO A 118 27.69 7.35 2.13
CA PRO A 118 28.38 8.42 2.82
C PRO A 118 28.64 9.55 1.83
N GLY A 119 27.90 10.65 1.96
CA GLY A 119 28.17 11.88 1.23
C GLY A 119 26.91 12.55 0.72
N GLY A 120 26.33 13.43 1.53
CA GLY A 120 25.22 14.29 1.14
C GLY A 120 24.70 15.06 2.34
N GLU A 121 25.15 16.30 2.48
CA GLU A 121 24.79 17.24 3.53
C GLU A 121 23.26 17.38 3.68
N ALA A 122 22.75 17.12 4.88
CA ALA A 122 21.35 17.27 5.23
C ALA A 122 21.02 18.74 5.53
N GLY A 123 20.13 19.34 4.74
CA GLY A 123 19.54 20.63 5.01
C GLY A 123 18.09 20.66 4.53
N GLY A 124 17.13 20.63 5.46
CA GLY A 124 15.71 20.72 5.13
C GLY A 124 14.82 20.77 6.36
N ARG A 125 14.63 21.99 6.87
CA ARG A 125 13.79 22.38 8.01
C ARG A 125 12.31 22.20 7.64
N ALA A 126 11.54 21.54 8.50
CA ALA A 126 10.08 21.50 8.40
C ALA A 126 9.47 22.81 8.93
N GLU A 127 8.49 23.35 8.21
CA GLU A 127 7.40 24.17 8.74
C GLU A 127 6.08 23.42 8.52
#